data_AF-A0A956YE70-F1
#
_entry.id   AF-A0A956YE70-F1
#
_cell.length_a   1.000
_cell.length_b   1.000
_cell.length_c   1.000
_cell.angle_alpha   90.00
_cell.angle_beta   90.00
_cell.angle_gamma   90.00
#
_symmetry.space_group_name_H-M   'P 1'
#
loop_
_entity.id
_entity.type
_entity.pdbx_description
1 polymer ?
#
loop_
_entity_poly.entity_id
_entity_poly.type
_entity_poly.pdbx_seq_one_letter_code
_entity_poly.pdbx_strand_id
1 'polypeptide(L)'
;MNRFNAALRLHKSTALFLLPLLLVLLLQTPAAVFAANWTVNTTSDSSDGSCNDGTCSLRDAILVAAPNDIIQLPAGTYTLSPALGSLQRGQIAGNCGSG
;
A
#
# COMPACT_ATOMS: atom_id res chain seq x y z
N MET A 1 -26.82 -54.06 17.32
CA MET A 1 -25.61 -53.86 16.48
C MET A 1 -26.10 -53.45 15.09
N ASN A 2 -25.78 -52.34 14.43
CA ASN A 2 -24.69 -51.37 14.54
C ASN A 2 -25.17 -50.00 13.96
N ARG A 3 -25.33 -48.95 14.78
CA ARG A 3 -25.68 -47.58 14.32
C ARG A 3 -24.48 -46.63 14.20
N PHE A 4 -23.29 -47.11 14.57
CA PHE A 4 -22.03 -46.35 14.56
C PHE A 4 -21.43 -46.13 13.17
N ASN A 5 -21.86 -46.88 12.15
CA ASN A 5 -21.25 -46.85 10.81
C ASN A 5 -21.79 -45.74 9.88
N ALA A 6 -22.91 -45.09 10.23
CA ALA A 6 -23.54 -44.05 9.40
C ALA A 6 -23.01 -42.64 9.72
N ALA A 7 -22.78 -42.33 11.00
CA ALA A 7 -22.26 -41.03 11.44
C ALA A 7 -20.82 -40.76 10.95
N LEU A 8 -20.05 -41.83 10.70
CA LEU A 8 -18.68 -41.74 10.18
C LEU A 8 -18.59 -41.45 8.67
N ARG A 9 -19.68 -41.67 7.90
CA ARG A 9 -19.70 -41.46 6.45
C ARG A 9 -19.99 -40.01 6.07
N LEU A 10 -20.76 -39.29 6.88
CA LEU A 10 -21.07 -37.87 6.65
C LEU A 10 -19.89 -36.94 7.03
N HIS A 11 -19.11 -37.29 8.06
CA HIS A 11 -17.88 -36.58 8.45
C HIS A 11 -16.75 -36.69 7.42
N LYS A 12 -16.71 -37.80 6.67
CA LYS A 12 -15.66 -38.02 5.66
C LYS A 12 -15.83 -37.12 4.44
N SER A 13 -17.06 -36.79 4.03
CA SER A 13 -17.32 -35.92 2.88
C SER A 13 -17.06 -34.44 3.17
N THR A 14 -17.33 -33.95 4.37
CA THR A 14 -17.01 -32.55 4.75
C THR A 14 -15.51 -32.36 4.96
N ALA A 15 -14.83 -33.31 5.60
CA ALA A 15 -13.36 -33.28 5.72
C ALA A 15 -12.65 -33.33 4.35
N LEU A 16 -13.24 -34.00 3.36
CA LEU A 16 -12.66 -34.12 2.00
C LEU A 16 -12.68 -32.80 1.23
N PHE A 17 -13.62 -31.89 1.50
CA PHE A 17 -13.67 -30.55 0.88
C PHE A 17 -12.98 -29.48 1.74
N LEU A 18 -12.99 -29.61 3.07
CA LEU A 18 -12.33 -28.65 3.97
C LEU A 18 -10.81 -28.74 3.92
N LEU A 19 -10.25 -29.95 3.77
CA LEU A 19 -8.79 -30.13 3.69
C LEU A 19 -8.14 -29.45 2.47
N PRO A 20 -8.64 -29.60 1.23
CA PRO A 20 -8.08 -28.88 0.08
C PRO A 20 -8.35 -27.37 0.15
N LEU A 21 -9.51 -26.95 0.68
CA LEU A 21 -9.80 -25.52 0.87
C LEU A 21 -8.85 -24.86 1.87
N LEU A 22 -8.58 -25.54 2.99
CA LEU A 22 -7.60 -25.10 3.98
C LEU A 22 -6.20 -25.07 3.35
N LEU A 23 -5.81 -26.10 2.59
CA LEU A 23 -4.52 -26.14 1.92
C LEU A 23 -4.36 -24.98 0.91
N VAL A 24 -5.38 -24.67 0.11
CA VAL A 24 -5.39 -23.51 -0.82
C VAL A 24 -5.25 -22.19 -0.07
N LEU A 25 -5.88 -22.07 1.11
CA LEU A 25 -5.75 -20.88 1.95
C LEU A 25 -4.36 -20.73 2.56
N LEU A 26 -3.71 -21.84 2.93
CA LEU A 26 -2.31 -21.84 3.41
C LEU A 26 -1.28 -21.55 2.32
N LEU A 27 -1.63 -21.72 1.03
CA LEU A 27 -0.75 -21.42 -0.10
C LEU A 27 -0.77 -19.94 -0.51
N GLN A 28 -1.51 -19.08 0.18
CA GLN A 28 -1.47 -17.63 -0.05
C GLN A 28 -0.16 -17.04 0.50
N THR A 29 0.83 -16.85 -0.37
CA THR A 29 2.02 -16.08 -0.01
C THR A 29 1.65 -14.60 0.06
N PRO A 30 1.96 -13.89 1.17
CA PRO A 30 1.81 -12.45 1.18
C PRO A 30 2.70 -11.86 0.09
N ALA A 31 2.14 -11.03 -0.79
CA ALA A 31 2.93 -10.29 -1.75
C ALA A 31 3.91 -9.40 -0.99
N ALA A 32 5.21 -9.52 -1.28
CA ALA A 32 6.20 -8.61 -0.75
C ALA A 32 5.91 -7.21 -1.31
N VAL A 33 5.48 -6.30 -0.44
CA VAL A 33 5.37 -4.88 -0.78
C VAL A 33 6.75 -4.28 -0.54
N PHE A 34 7.46 -3.96 -1.62
CA PHE A 34 8.66 -3.14 -1.55
C PHE A 34 8.24 -1.68 -1.61
N ALA A 35 8.56 -0.91 -0.57
CA ALA A 35 8.49 0.54 -0.62
C ALA A 35 9.60 1.05 -1.55
N ALA A 36 9.23 1.80 -2.59
CA ALA A 36 10.19 2.47 -3.46
C ALA A 36 10.70 3.77 -2.83
N ASN A 37 11.93 4.16 -3.18
CA ASN A 37 12.49 5.45 -2.79
C ASN A 37 12.58 6.37 -4.02
N TRP A 38 11.84 7.47 -4.01
CA TRP A 38 11.82 8.48 -5.06
C TRP A 38 12.70 9.67 -4.65
N THR A 39 13.85 9.86 -5.32
CA THR A 39 14.75 10.98 -5.02
C THR A 39 14.43 12.17 -5.92
N VAL A 40 13.98 13.27 -5.32
CA VAL A 40 13.78 14.53 -6.04
C VAL A 40 15.14 15.12 -6.37
N ASN A 41 15.39 15.46 -7.62
CA ASN A 41 16.68 15.98 -8.08
C ASN A 41 16.59 17.34 -8.80
N THR A 42 15.37 17.84 -9.00
CA THR A 42 15.12 19.14 -9.60
C THR A 42 14.06 19.92 -8.83
N THR A 43 14.23 21.24 -8.76
CA THR A 43 13.23 22.18 -8.24
C THR A 43 12.32 22.74 -9.33
N SER A 44 12.66 22.48 -10.61
CA SER A 44 11.75 22.77 -11.72
C SER A 44 10.58 21.81 -11.69
N ASP A 45 9.39 22.33 -11.88
CA ASP A 45 8.17 21.55 -11.88
C ASP A 45 7.77 21.19 -13.31
N SER A 46 8.22 20.02 -13.77
CA SER A 46 7.88 19.46 -15.08
C SER A 46 6.49 18.83 -15.10
N SER A 47 6.13 18.10 -14.04
CA SER A 47 4.83 17.44 -13.88
C SER A 47 4.46 16.51 -15.04
N ASP A 48 5.45 15.82 -15.62
CA ASP A 48 5.28 14.87 -16.72
C ASP A 48 4.95 13.44 -16.23
N GLY A 49 5.00 13.21 -14.91
CA GLY A 49 4.62 11.95 -14.28
C GLY A 49 5.67 10.86 -14.40
N SER A 50 6.94 11.23 -14.60
CA SER A 50 8.07 10.30 -14.66
C SER A 50 9.20 10.73 -13.73
N CYS A 51 9.86 9.75 -13.10
CA CYS A 51 11.12 9.94 -12.39
C CYS A 51 12.23 9.04 -12.95
N ASN A 52 12.00 8.47 -14.14
CA ASN A 52 12.87 7.47 -14.77
C ASN A 52 13.65 8.04 -15.97
N ASP A 53 13.42 9.29 -16.34
CA ASP A 53 14.07 9.99 -17.46
C ASP A 53 15.28 10.84 -17.03
N GLY A 54 15.64 10.78 -15.75
CA GLY A 54 16.77 11.52 -15.19
C GLY A 54 16.38 12.83 -14.50
N THR A 55 15.14 13.30 -14.68
CA THR A 55 14.57 14.41 -13.90
C THR A 55 13.42 13.91 -13.04
N CYS A 56 13.35 14.36 -11.80
CA CYS A 56 12.25 14.01 -10.89
C CYS A 56 11.94 15.24 -10.04
N SER A 57 10.86 15.94 -10.39
CA SER A 57 10.35 17.04 -9.58
C SER A 57 9.58 16.50 -8.37
N LEU A 58 9.32 17.36 -7.38
CA LEU A 58 8.49 16.98 -6.24
C LEU A 58 7.09 16.54 -6.68
N ARG A 59 6.52 17.18 -7.71
CA ARG A 59 5.18 16.82 -8.20
C ARG A 59 5.20 15.49 -8.93
N ASP A 60 6.24 15.20 -9.71
CA ASP A 60 6.41 13.92 -10.38
C ASP A 60 6.54 12.78 -9.36
N ALA A 61 7.38 12.97 -8.34
CA ALA A 61 7.55 12.00 -7.26
C ALA A 61 6.22 11.69 -6.55
N ILE A 62 5.39 12.70 -6.30
CA ILE A 62 4.05 12.51 -5.69
C ILE A 62 3.10 11.75 -6.63
N LEU A 63 3.18 11.99 -7.94
CA LEU A 63 2.31 11.34 -8.92
C LEU A 63 2.64 9.85 -9.09
N VAL A 64 3.92 9.47 -9.03
CA VAL A 64 4.35 8.09 -9.22
C VAL A 64 4.39 7.27 -7.92
N ALA A 65 4.44 7.92 -6.76
CA ALA A 65 4.55 7.24 -5.48
C ALA A 65 3.32 6.37 -5.15
N ALA A 66 3.59 5.13 -4.77
CA ALA A 66 2.61 4.19 -4.26
C ALA A 66 2.46 4.30 -2.73
N PRO A 67 1.42 3.71 -2.12
CA PRO A 67 1.30 3.64 -0.67
C PRO A 67 2.55 3.00 -0.04
N ASN A 68 3.07 3.65 1.01
CA ASN A 68 4.29 3.30 1.76
C ASN A 68 5.63 3.62 1.06
N ASP A 69 5.63 4.23 -0.12
CA ASP A 69 6.86 4.75 -0.72
C ASP A 69 7.45 5.92 0.08
N ILE A 70 8.76 6.12 -0.08
CA ILE A 70 9.51 7.21 0.53
C ILE A 70 9.90 8.21 -0.55
N ILE A 71 9.45 9.45 -0.42
CA ILE A 71 9.92 10.57 -1.25
C ILE A 71 11.05 11.28 -0.51
N GLN A 72 12.22 11.34 -1.12
CA GLN A 72 13.45 11.85 -0.53
C GLN A 72 13.79 13.21 -1.16
N LEU A 73 13.73 14.26 -0.33
CA LEU A 73 14.07 15.62 -0.74
C LEU A 73 15.53 15.93 -0.37
N PRO A 74 16.29 16.60 -1.27
CA PRO A 74 17.60 17.11 -0.92
C PRO A 74 17.51 18.18 0.18
N ALA A 75 18.59 18.34 0.94
CA ALA A 75 18.64 19.34 2.00
C ALA A 75 18.47 20.75 1.40
N GLY A 76 17.65 21.58 2.04
CA GLY A 76 17.38 22.93 1.55
C GLY A 76 16.19 23.60 2.22
N THR A 77 15.81 24.77 1.70
CA THR A 77 14.63 25.52 2.11
C THR A 77 13.59 25.50 1.00
N TYR A 78 12.38 25.04 1.32
CA TYR A 78 11.25 24.99 0.40
C TYR A 78 10.21 26.00 0.85
N THR A 79 10.01 27.07 0.06
CA THR A 79 9.01 28.11 0.39
C THR A 79 7.67 27.67 -0.16
N LEU A 80 6.71 27.45 0.74
CA LEU A 80 5.33 27.15 0.37
C LEU A 80 4.57 28.47 0.22
N SER A 81 3.99 28.69 -0.96
CA SER A 81 3.14 29.86 -1.21
C SER A 81 1.66 29.46 -1.09
N PRO A 82 0.90 30.06 -0.15
CA PRO A 82 -0.55 29.84 -0.06
C PRO A 82 -1.31 30.18 -1.34
N ALA A 83 -0.73 31.03 -2.19
CA ALA A 83 -1.32 31.40 -3.48
C ALA A 83 -1.34 30.22 -4.49
N LEU A 84 -0.53 29.18 -4.27
CA LEU A 84 -0.49 27.98 -5.13
C LEU A 84 -1.48 26.89 -4.69
N GLY A 85 -2.27 27.14 -3.65
CA GLY A 85 -3.28 26.22 -3.11
C GLY A 85 -2.96 25.69 -1.72
N SER A 86 -3.87 24.88 -1.18
CA SER A 86 -3.74 24.27 0.15
C SER A 86 -3.13 22.87 0.09
N LEU A 87 -2.10 22.61 0.90
CA LEU A 87 -1.68 21.24 1.20
C LEU A 87 -2.67 20.62 2.18
N GLN A 88 -3.55 19.76 1.70
CA GLN A 88 -4.41 18.97 2.58
C GLN A 88 -3.59 17.79 3.12
N ARG A 89 -3.29 17.79 4.42
CA ARG A 89 -2.87 16.53 5.06
C ARG A 89 -4.03 15.54 4.87
N GLY A 90 -3.74 14.35 4.34
CA GLY A 90 -4.70 13.26 4.33
C GLY A 90 -5.27 13.13 5.74
N GLN A 91 -6.58 13.40 5.87
CA GLN A 91 -7.22 13.53 7.17
C GLN A 91 -7.17 12.17 7.87
N ILE A 92 -6.19 11.96 8.74
CA ILE A 92 -6.36 11.08 9.88
C ILE A 92 -7.29 11.86 10.78
N ALA A 93 -8.60 11.55 10.73
CA ALA A 93 -9.58 12.15 11.61
C ALA A 93 -9.19 11.85 13.07
N GLY A 94 -8.46 12.78 13.68
CA GLY A 94 -7.78 12.56 14.95
C GLY A 94 -7.34 13.89 15.54
N ASN A 95 -8.32 14.73 15.87
CA ASN A 95 -8.28 15.79 16.88
C ASN A 95 -6.96 16.59 17.00
N CYS A 96 -6.80 17.65 16.21
CA CYS A 96 -5.95 18.76 16.65
C CYS A 96 -6.66 19.43 17.83
N GLY A 97 -6.25 19.07 19.05
CA GLY A 97 -6.78 19.58 20.30
C GLY A 97 -6.82 21.10 20.32
N SER A 98 -7.99 21.63 20.64
CA SER A 98 -8.22 23.03 20.95
C SER A 98 -7.64 23.31 22.34
N GLY A 99 -6.54 24.06 22.40
CA GLY A 99 -6.01 24.68 23.59
C GLY A 99 -6.06 26.19 23.45
#